data_AF-A0A3B1DT32-F1
#
_entry.id   AF-A0A3B1DT32-F1
#
_cell.length_a   1.000
_cell.length_b   1.000
_cell.length_c   1.000
_cell.angle_alpha   90.00
_cell.angle_beta   90.00
_cell.angle_gamma   90.00
#
_symmetry.space_group_name_H-M   'P 1'
#
loop_
_entity.id
_entity.type
_entity.pdbx_description
1 polymer ?
#
loop_
_entity_poly.entity_id
_entity_poly.type
_entity_poly.pdbx_seq_one_letter_code
_entity_poly.pdbx_strand_id
1 'polypeptide(L)' 'MARKRMTDEQWGLIEDIFSPPAKTGRPPVDRRNVVDGIFWMTRTVS' A
#
# COMPACT_ATOMS: atom_id res chain seq x y z
N MET A 1 -16.72 3.45 -2.75
CA MET A 1 -16.57 4.13 -1.44
C MET A 1 -15.11 4.48 -1.20
N ALA A 2 -14.72 5.71 -1.52
CA ALA A 2 -13.39 6.22 -1.21
C ALA A 2 -13.43 6.79 0.22
N ARG A 3 -12.79 6.14 1.20
CA ARG A 3 -12.65 6.78 2.51
C ARG A 3 -11.30 6.47 3.16
N LYS A 4 -10.40 7.45 2.99
CA LYS A 4 -9.01 7.54 3.45
C LYS A 4 -8.08 6.45 2.90
N ARG A 5 -7.78 6.54 1.60
CA ARG A 5 -6.49 6.02 1.11
C ARG A 5 -5.37 6.91 1.62
N MET A 6 -4.20 6.34 1.77
CA MET A 6 -3.01 7.08 2.13
C MET A 6 -2.66 8.12 1.05
N THR A 7 -2.23 9.32 1.45
CA THR A 7 -1.76 10.35 0.49
C THR A 7 -0.43 9.93 -0.15
N ASP A 8 -0.05 10.58 -1.25
CA ASP A 8 1.24 10.32 -1.90
C ASP A 8 2.41 10.67 -0.96
N GLU A 9 2.27 11.74 -0.16
CA GLU A 9 3.26 12.12 0.86
C GLU A 9 3.45 11.03 1.92
N GLN A 10 2.35 10.47 2.43
CA GLN A 10 2.40 9.40 3.42
C GLN A 10 2.94 8.09 2.82
N TRP A 11 2.63 7.81 1.55
CA TRP A 11 3.21 6.69 0.83
C TRP A 11 4.74 6.84 0.66
N GLY A 12 5.21 8.04 0.32
CA GLY A 12 6.63 8.35 0.18
C GLY A 12 7.47 8.11 1.44
N LEU A 13 6.86 8.08 2.63
CA LEU A 13 7.55 7.78 3.89
C LEU A 13 7.89 6.29 4.08
N ILE A 14 7.23 5.39 3.34
CA ILE A 14 7.35 3.93 3.54
C ILE A 14 7.65 3.16 2.25
N GLU A 15 7.60 3.82 1.09
CA GLU A 15 7.72 3.13 -0.20
C GLU A 15 9.09 2.48 -0.40
N ASP A 16 10.12 3.07 0.21
CA ASP A 16 11.52 2.63 0.18
C ASP A 16 11.78 1.35 0.98
N ILE A 17 10.89 0.99 1.92
CA ILE A 17 10.91 -0.27 2.65
C ILE A 17 10.66 -1.47 1.71
N PHE A 18 9.96 -1.23 0.59
CA PHE A 18 9.58 -2.28 -0.33
C PHE A 18 10.57 -2.44 -1.48
N SER A 19 10.95 -3.68 -1.78
CA SER A 19 11.82 -3.96 -2.92
C SER A 19 11.18 -3.52 -4.25
N PRO A 20 11.96 -3.04 -5.22
CA PRO A 20 11.43 -2.65 -6.52
C PRO A 20 10.68 -3.81 -7.21
N PRO A 21 9.72 -3.51 -8.10
CA PRO A 21 8.97 -4.54 -8.83
C PRO A 21 9.92 -5.48 -9.58
N ALA A 22 9.62 -6.79 -9.56
CA ALA A 22 10.37 -7.77 -10.32
C ALA A 22 10.27 -7.46 -11.83
N LYS A 23 11.39 -7.50 -12.54
CA LYS A 23 11.47 -7.24 -14.00
C LYS A 23 10.84 -8.35 -14.84
N THR A 24 10.70 -9.56 -14.28
CA THR A 24 10.23 -10.77 -14.98
C THR A 24 9.26 -11.56 -14.11
N GLY A 25 8.30 -12.24 -14.74
CA GLY A 25 7.28 -13.05 -14.07
C GLY A 25 5.92 -12.35 -13.98
N ARG A 26 5.04 -12.86 -13.11
CA ARG A 26 3.73 -12.22 -12.86
C ARG A 26 3.97 -10.85 -12.23
N PRO A 27 3.37 -9.76 -12.76
CA PRO A 27 3.46 -8.45 -12.15
C PRO A 27 3.05 -8.52 -10.67
N PRO A 28 3.87 -8.00 -9.74
CA PRO A 28 3.49 -7.95 -8.34
C PRO A 28 2.25 -7.06 -8.17
N VAL A 29 1.41 -7.41 -7.19
CA VAL A 29 0.29 -6.56 -6.78
C VAL A 29 0.84 -5.22 -6.31
N ASP A 30 0.16 -4.13 -6.65
CA ASP A 30 0.50 -2.80 -6.17
C ASP A 30 0.48 -2.77 -4.63
N ARG A 31 1.65 -2.54 -4.05
CA ARG A 31 1.89 -2.59 -2.60
C ARG A 31 1.12 -1.52 -1.85
N ARG A 32 0.83 -0.39 -2.50
CA ARG A 32 0.00 0.65 -1.91
C ARG A 32 -1.40 0.16 -1.62
N ASN A 33 -1.98 -0.66 -2.51
CA ASN A 33 -3.29 -1.25 -2.29
C ASN A 33 -3.28 -2.27 -1.13
N VAL A 34 -2.18 -2.99 -0.94
CA VAL A 34 -2.02 -3.92 0.19
C VAL A 34 -1.97 -3.16 1.51
N VAL A 35 -1.15 -2.10 1.60
CA VAL A 35 -1.03 -1.25 2.80
C VAL A 35 -2.34 -0.53 3.11
N ASP A 36 -2.99 0.05 2.09
CA ASP A 36 -4.32 0.65 2.25
C ASP A 36 -5.34 -0.36 2.81
N GLY A 37 -5.27 -1.62 2.38
CA GLY A 37 -6.11 -2.71 2.91
C GLY A 37 -5.82 -3.05 4.38
N ILE A 38 -4.54 -3.09 4.76
CA ILE A 38 -4.13 -3.31 6.17
C ILE A 38 -4.66 -2.17 7.05
N PHE A 39 -4.46 -0.91 6.65
CA PHE A 39 -4.95 0.25 7.41
C PHE A 39 -6.47 0.30 7.50
N TRP A 40 -7.17 -0.17 6.47
CA TRP A 40 -8.62 -0.34 6.55
C TRP A 40 -9.01 -1.34 7.64
N MET A 41 -8.36 -2.51 7.68
CA MET A 41 -8.61 -3.54 8.70
C MET A 41 -8.28 -3.06 10.12
N THR A 42 -7.16 -2.35 10.33
CA THR A 42 -6.79 -1.88 11.67
C THR A 42 -7.71 -0.78 12.18
N ARG A 43 -8.32 -0.01 11.28
CA ARG A 43 -9.22 1.09 11.63
C ARG A 43 -10.63 0.63 12.00
N THR A 44 -11.05 -0.56 11.57
CA THR A 44 -12.37 -1.12 11.91
C THR A 44 -12.40 -1.89 13.23
N VAL A 45 -11.24 -2.17 13.83
CA VAL A 45 -11.10 -2.95 15.08
C VAL A 45 -10.78 -2.04 16.29
N SER A 46 -10.97 -0.72 16.17
CA SER A 46 -10.89 0.24 17.31
C SER A 46 -12.25 0.55 17.90
#